data_AF-A0A319CU68-F1
#
_entry.id   AF-A0A319CU68-F1
#
_cell.length_a   1.000
_cell.length_b   1.000
_cell.length_c   1.000
_cell.angle_alpha   90.00
_cell.angle_beta   90.00
_cell.angle_gamma   90.00
#
_symmetry.space_group_name_H-M   'P 1'
#
loop_
_entity.id
_entity.type
_entity.pdbx_description
1 polymer ?
#
loop_
_entity_poly.entity_id
_entity_poly.type
_entity_poly.pdbx_seq_one_letter_code
_entity_poly.pdbx_strand_id
1 'polypeptide(L)'
;MSRNLEESTLLKFENTELHVAGSRYLLIRLLSEKREVWSNERVAVFSAQRLPDLLSAVVKMYIQLNPRLLPAPENPVHVISNNKRTFGVEVQALKECFPACEERTPQLIGSSDDTQSREWEYPGGYLHLIAMSQHPGLPVDQIYDLSESEALNIKKELISILKGMQSAGWEYSTGDAAKVNYDRPSKKVYLAGFARAEKEDPRDIGPITEKNTVIWQFGLNIWRF
;
A
#
# COMPACT_ATOMS: atom_id res chain seq x y z
N MET A 1 -16.73 -27.42 4.93
CA MET A 1 -17.47 -26.15 5.11
C MET A 1 -16.54 -25.02 4.71
N SER A 2 -16.83 -24.35 3.61
CA SER A 2 -15.94 -23.44 2.87
C SER A 2 -15.70 -22.11 3.58
N ARG A 3 -14.42 -21.75 3.78
CA ARG A 3 -13.93 -20.47 4.33
C ARG A 3 -14.06 -19.28 3.37
N ASN A 4 -15.17 -19.18 2.64
CA ASN A 4 -15.34 -18.22 1.52
C ASN A 4 -16.38 -17.12 1.81
N LEU A 5 -16.31 -16.51 3.00
CA LEU A 5 -17.01 -15.26 3.33
C LEU A 5 -16.10 -14.32 4.12
N GLU A 6 -14.91 -14.01 3.58
CA GLU A 6 -14.31 -12.69 3.83
C GLU A 6 -15.06 -11.71 2.92
N GLU A 7 -16.27 -11.31 3.33
CA GLU A 7 -17.05 -10.32 2.60
C GLU A 7 -16.29 -8.98 2.58
N SER A 8 -16.16 -8.36 1.40
CA SER A 8 -15.66 -6.99 1.27
C SER A 8 -16.63 -6.04 1.99
N THR A 9 -16.37 -5.76 3.28
CA THR A 9 -17.31 -5.01 4.13
C THR A 9 -17.31 -3.54 3.79
N LEU A 10 -16.29 -3.08 3.06
CA LEU A 10 -16.08 -1.68 2.72
C LEU A 10 -16.57 -1.32 1.32
N LEU A 11 -17.06 -2.30 0.53
CA LEU A 11 -17.68 -2.04 -0.76
C LEU A 11 -18.83 -1.01 -0.66
N LYS A 12 -19.52 -0.97 0.50
CA LYS A 12 -20.57 0.03 0.81
C LYS A 12 -20.11 1.49 0.73
N PHE A 13 -18.80 1.75 0.73
CA PHE A 13 -18.24 3.09 0.62
C PHE A 13 -17.94 3.51 -0.83
N GLU A 14 -18.11 2.64 -1.82
CA GLU A 14 -18.07 3.06 -3.22
C GLU A 14 -19.16 4.11 -3.50
N ASN A 15 -18.81 5.14 -4.26
CA ASN A 15 -19.61 6.32 -4.56
C ASN A 15 -19.96 7.19 -3.33
N THR A 16 -19.18 7.08 -2.25
CA THR A 16 -19.32 7.96 -1.08
C THR A 16 -18.16 8.97 -0.99
N GLU A 17 -18.40 10.07 -0.28
CA GLU A 17 -17.37 11.07 0.00
C GLU A 17 -16.61 10.75 1.29
N LEU A 18 -15.29 10.86 1.23
CA LEU A 18 -14.41 10.77 2.39
C LEU A 18 -13.51 12.00 2.47
N HIS A 19 -13.25 12.45 3.70
CA HIS A 19 -12.35 13.58 3.96
C HIS A 19 -10.96 13.05 4.32
N VAL A 20 -9.93 13.54 3.63
CA VAL A 20 -8.52 13.27 3.94
C VAL A 20 -7.75 14.57 3.90
N ALA A 21 -7.10 14.93 5.01
CA ALA A 21 -6.30 16.14 5.20
C ALA A 21 -7.01 17.43 4.76
N GLY A 22 -8.31 17.54 5.09
CA GLY A 22 -9.16 18.69 4.73
C GLY A 22 -9.64 18.72 3.28
N SER A 23 -9.25 17.75 2.44
CA SER A 23 -9.75 17.59 1.07
C SER A 23 -10.84 16.52 1.00
N ARG A 24 -11.80 16.70 0.09
CA ARG A 24 -12.88 15.73 -0.17
C ARG A 24 -12.53 14.82 -1.34
N TYR A 25 -12.76 13.53 -1.16
CA TYR A 25 -12.53 12.49 -2.16
C TYR A 25 -13.80 11.68 -2.39
N LEU A 26 -14.20 11.54 -3.65
CA LEU A 26 -15.18 10.54 -4.04
C LEU A 26 -14.47 9.19 -4.17
N LEU A 27 -14.88 8.21 -3.38
CA LEU A 27 -14.38 6.84 -3.49
C LEU A 27 -15.07 6.18 -4.69
N ILE A 28 -14.31 5.78 -5.70
CA ILE A 28 -14.87 5.28 -6.96
C ILE A 28 -15.03 3.77 -6.90
N ARG A 29 -13.93 3.07 -6.57
CA ARG A 29 -13.88 1.61 -6.60
C ARG A 29 -12.91 1.07 -5.56
N LEU A 30 -13.33 0.04 -4.84
CA LEU A 30 -12.48 -0.75 -3.95
C LEU A 30 -11.50 -1.59 -4.80
N LEU A 31 -10.20 -1.36 -4.60
CA LEU A 31 -9.12 -2.04 -5.30
C LEU A 31 -8.62 -3.26 -4.51
N SER A 32 -8.52 -3.13 -3.19
CA SER A 32 -8.16 -4.23 -2.32
C SER A 32 -8.70 -4.02 -0.92
N GLU A 33 -8.99 -5.12 -0.24
CA GLU A 33 -9.39 -5.16 1.15
C GLU A 33 -8.74 -6.38 1.78
N LYS A 34 -8.14 -6.21 2.95
CA LYS A 34 -7.55 -7.30 3.72
C LYS A 34 -7.76 -7.09 5.20
N ARG A 35 -7.87 -8.21 5.90
CA ARG A 35 -7.89 -8.23 7.36
C ARG A 35 -6.53 -8.68 7.89
N GLU A 36 -5.92 -7.85 8.72
CA GLU A 36 -4.66 -8.15 9.39
C GLU A 36 -4.97 -8.62 10.82
N VAL A 37 -4.96 -9.95 11.01
CA VAL A 37 -5.37 -10.60 12.27
C VAL A 37 -4.47 -10.18 13.44
N TRP A 38 -3.16 -10.03 13.21
CA TRP A 38 -2.19 -9.71 14.24
C TRP A 38 -2.29 -8.26 14.74
N SER A 39 -2.60 -7.33 13.84
CA SER A 39 -2.78 -5.91 14.18
C SER A 39 -4.22 -5.55 14.53
N ASN A 40 -5.15 -6.50 14.42
CA ASN A 40 -6.58 -6.29 14.63
C ASN A 40 -7.13 -5.13 13.78
N GLU A 41 -6.69 -5.06 12.52
CA GLU A 41 -6.94 -3.96 11.60
C GLU A 41 -7.47 -4.48 10.27
N ARG A 42 -8.33 -3.70 9.63
CA ARG A 42 -8.72 -3.88 8.24
C ARG A 42 -8.05 -2.81 7.40
N VAL A 43 -7.41 -3.23 6.33
CA VAL A 43 -6.75 -2.33 5.38
C VAL A 43 -7.52 -2.37 4.08
N ALA A 44 -7.94 -1.20 3.60
CA ALA A 44 -8.57 -1.07 2.30
C ALA A 44 -7.90 -0.03 1.43
N VAL A 45 -7.97 -0.23 0.13
CA VAL A 45 -7.41 0.66 -0.88
C VAL A 45 -8.50 0.93 -1.90
N PHE A 46 -8.83 2.20 -2.10
CA PHE A 46 -9.80 2.65 -3.09
C PHE A 46 -9.10 3.46 -4.17
N SER A 47 -9.56 3.30 -5.41
CA SER A 47 -9.42 4.37 -6.40
C SER A 47 -10.41 5.48 -6.02
N ALA A 48 -9.97 6.72 -6.17
CA ALA A 48 -10.73 7.88 -5.74
C ALA A 48 -10.45 9.08 -6.64
N GLN A 49 -11.30 10.09 -6.53
CA GLN A 49 -11.10 11.38 -7.19
C GLN A 49 -11.27 12.51 -6.18
N ARG A 50 -10.30 13.42 -6.12
CA ARG A 50 -10.40 14.62 -5.30
C ARG A 50 -11.41 15.58 -5.93
N LEU A 51 -12.43 15.98 -5.19
CA LEU A 51 -13.58 16.70 -5.76
C LEU A 51 -13.28 18.15 -6.22
N PRO A 52 -12.43 18.94 -5.53
CA PRO A 52 -12.12 20.30 -5.99
C PRO A 52 -11.50 20.42 -7.38
N ASP A 53 -10.64 19.47 -7.77
CA ASP A 53 -9.82 19.56 -8.98
C ASP A 53 -9.82 18.30 -9.85
N LEU A 54 -10.66 17.32 -9.49
CA LEU A 54 -10.84 16.05 -10.19
C LEU A 54 -9.56 15.21 -10.28
N LEU A 55 -8.58 15.46 -9.41
CA LEU A 55 -7.33 14.71 -9.37
C LEU A 55 -7.59 13.23 -9.03
N SER A 56 -7.18 12.33 -9.92
CA SER A 56 -7.19 10.89 -9.66
C SER A 56 -6.22 10.54 -8.53
N ALA A 57 -6.70 9.76 -7.57
CA ALA A 57 -5.96 9.41 -6.38
C ALA A 57 -6.25 7.96 -5.96
N VAL A 58 -5.40 7.46 -5.09
CA VAL A 58 -5.65 6.25 -4.30
C VAL A 58 -5.84 6.66 -2.86
N VAL A 59 -6.93 6.21 -2.23
CA VAL A 59 -7.17 6.39 -0.80
C VAL A 59 -7.01 5.06 -0.10
N LYS A 60 -6.01 4.98 0.76
CA LYS A 60 -5.73 3.82 1.61
C LYS A 60 -6.19 4.10 3.03
N MET A 61 -6.84 3.11 3.63
CA MET A 61 -7.49 3.19 4.92
C MET A 61 -6.98 2.09 5.83
N TYR A 62 -6.74 2.45 7.08
CA TYR A 62 -6.40 1.55 8.17
C TYR A 62 -7.48 1.70 9.24
N ILE A 63 -8.27 0.66 9.41
CA ILE A 63 -9.52 0.70 10.19
C ILE A 63 -9.37 -0.26 11.36
N GLN A 64 -9.46 0.25 12.57
CA GLN A 64 -9.50 -0.59 13.76
C GLN A 64 -10.71 -1.52 13.74
N LEU A 65 -10.49 -2.82 13.91
CA LEU A 65 -11.59 -3.77 14.06
C LEU A 65 -12.08 -3.82 15.50
N ASN A 66 -13.36 -4.13 15.68
CA ASN A 66 -13.96 -4.22 17.01
C ASN A 66 -13.31 -5.37 17.81
N PRO A 67 -12.60 -5.08 18.92
CA PRO A 67 -11.89 -6.10 19.69
C PRO A 67 -12.82 -7.08 20.41
N ARG A 68 -14.13 -6.78 20.52
CA ARG A 68 -15.11 -7.73 21.08
C ARG A 68 -15.48 -8.86 20.12
N LEU A 69 -15.29 -8.64 18.82
CA LEU A 69 -15.65 -9.61 17.79
C LEU A 69 -14.48 -10.53 17.43
N LEU A 70 -13.27 -10.19 17.89
CA LEU A 70 -12.02 -10.82 17.49
C LEU A 70 -11.25 -11.27 18.74
N PRO A 71 -10.35 -12.26 18.63
CA PRO A 71 -9.47 -12.62 19.73
C PRO A 71 -8.69 -11.37 20.16
N ALA A 72 -8.80 -11.01 21.44
CA ALA A 72 -8.04 -9.88 21.95
C ALA A 72 -6.55 -10.17 21.79
N PRO A 73 -5.75 -9.26 21.20
CA PRO A 73 -4.31 -9.42 21.25
C PRO A 73 -3.85 -9.41 22.71
N GLU A 74 -2.75 -10.10 23.02
CA GLU A 74 -2.21 -10.18 24.37
C GLU A 74 -1.95 -8.80 25.00
N ASN A 75 -1.63 -7.80 24.15
CA ASN A 75 -1.43 -6.42 24.58
C ASN A 75 -2.08 -5.42 23.59
N PRO A 76 -3.37 -5.08 23.77
CA PRO A 76 -4.10 -4.19 22.87
C PRO A 76 -3.51 -2.77 22.78
N VAL A 77 -2.99 -2.25 23.89
CA VAL A 77 -2.38 -0.90 23.93
C VAL A 77 -1.12 -0.88 23.06
N HIS A 78 -0.28 -1.91 23.17
CA HIS A 78 0.91 -2.03 22.34
C HIS A 78 0.55 -2.14 20.85
N VAL A 79 -0.44 -2.98 20.50
CA VAL A 79 -0.90 -3.14 19.11
C VAL A 79 -1.37 -1.81 18.52
N ILE A 80 -2.24 -1.08 19.22
CA ILE A 80 -2.73 0.24 18.75
C ILE A 80 -1.57 1.22 18.57
N SER A 81 -0.65 1.28 19.54
CA SER A 81 0.52 2.16 19.45
C SER A 81 1.43 1.81 18.25
N ASN A 82 1.61 0.52 17.97
CA ASN A 82 2.40 0.05 16.85
C ASN A 82 1.73 0.29 15.50
N ASN A 83 0.40 0.20 15.42
CA ASN A 83 -0.36 0.50 14.20
C ASN A 83 -0.23 1.99 13.85
N LYS A 84 -0.38 2.88 14.84
CA LYS A 84 -0.17 4.33 14.64
C LYS A 84 1.27 4.65 14.22
N ARG A 85 2.26 3.97 14.81
CA ARG A 85 3.67 4.09 14.39
C ARG A 85 3.87 3.64 12.95
N THR A 86 3.34 2.47 12.59
CA THR A 86 3.44 1.91 11.23
C THR A 86 2.79 2.83 10.19
N PHE A 87 1.64 3.41 10.50
CA PHE A 87 1.00 4.43 9.67
C PHE A 87 1.91 5.65 9.46
N GLY A 88 2.50 6.18 10.55
CA GLY A 88 3.43 7.31 10.47
C GLY A 88 4.67 7.00 9.62
N VAL A 89 5.23 5.80 9.76
CA VAL A 89 6.35 5.30 8.96
C VAL A 89 6.00 5.26 7.48
N GLU A 90 4.83 4.72 7.10
CA GLU A 90 4.41 4.68 5.69
C GLU A 90 4.20 6.09 5.10
N VAL A 91 3.59 7.01 5.86
CA VAL A 91 3.44 8.41 5.46
C VAL A 91 4.81 9.06 5.23
N GLN A 92 5.81 8.75 6.06
CA GLN A 92 7.16 9.27 5.89
C GLN A 92 7.86 8.65 4.66
N ALA A 93 7.71 7.35 4.44
CA ALA A 93 8.24 6.66 3.26
C ALA A 93 7.70 7.27 1.96
N LEU A 94 6.39 7.55 1.90
CA LEU A 94 5.77 8.19 0.73
C LEU A 94 6.37 9.57 0.42
N LYS A 95 6.72 10.36 1.44
CA LYS A 95 7.32 11.68 1.26
C LYS A 95 8.74 11.61 0.73
N GLU A 96 9.53 10.67 1.25
CA GLU A 96 10.97 10.59 0.99
C GLU A 96 11.30 9.79 -0.26
N CYS A 97 10.55 8.71 -0.54
CA CYS A 97 10.82 7.83 -1.67
C CYS A 97 10.27 8.36 -3.00
N PHE A 98 9.25 9.23 -3.01
CA PHE A 98 8.71 9.81 -4.24
C PHE A 98 9.78 10.50 -5.10
N PRO A 99 10.53 11.50 -4.57
CA PRO A 99 11.60 12.13 -5.33
C PRO A 99 12.78 11.18 -5.58
N ALA A 100 13.13 10.32 -4.62
CA ALA A 100 14.29 9.44 -4.73
C ALA A 100 14.14 8.31 -5.77
N CYS A 101 12.90 7.95 -6.11
CA CYS A 101 12.59 6.88 -7.06
C CYS A 101 12.17 7.41 -8.45
N GLU A 102 12.46 8.67 -8.78
CA GLU A 102 12.10 9.30 -10.06
C GLU A 102 10.58 9.20 -10.33
N GLU A 103 9.77 9.49 -9.31
CA GLU A 103 8.29 9.49 -9.41
C GLU A 103 7.67 8.11 -9.72
N ARG A 104 8.44 7.01 -9.63
CA ARG A 104 7.94 5.62 -9.80
C ARG A 104 7.30 5.02 -8.54
N THR A 105 7.03 5.85 -7.53
CA THR A 105 6.35 5.46 -6.28
C THR A 105 5.23 6.46 -5.99
N PRO A 106 4.24 6.18 -5.14
CA PRO A 106 3.10 7.06 -5.00
C PRO A 106 3.49 8.36 -4.29
N GLN A 107 3.10 9.50 -4.84
CA GLN A 107 3.25 10.79 -4.18
C GLN A 107 2.22 10.89 -3.05
N LEU A 108 2.64 11.26 -1.85
CA LEU A 108 1.70 11.62 -0.79
C LEU A 108 0.94 12.90 -1.17
N ILE A 109 -0.39 12.82 -1.20
CA ILE A 109 -1.27 13.99 -1.38
C ILE A 109 -1.72 14.52 0.00
N GLY A 110 -2.05 13.61 0.92
CA GLY A 110 -2.47 13.96 2.28
C GLY A 110 -2.66 12.74 3.18
N SER A 111 -2.68 12.95 4.48
CA SER A 111 -2.94 11.90 5.46
C SER A 111 -3.76 12.41 6.65
N SER A 112 -4.54 11.55 7.29
CA SER A 112 -5.34 11.90 8.48
C SER A 112 -5.35 10.77 9.49
N ASP A 113 -5.44 11.15 10.77
CA ASP A 113 -5.60 10.26 11.91
C ASP A 113 -6.93 10.63 12.58
N ASP A 114 -7.97 9.92 12.18
CA ASP A 114 -9.36 10.21 12.51
C ASP A 114 -9.95 9.16 13.46
N THR A 115 -11.17 9.41 13.89
CA THR A 115 -11.97 8.48 14.69
C THR A 115 -13.16 7.98 13.89
N GLN A 116 -13.41 6.68 13.94
CA GLN A 116 -14.53 6.02 13.29
C GLN A 116 -15.88 6.56 13.79
N SER A 117 -16.70 7.03 12.86
CA SER A 117 -18.11 7.40 13.11
C SER A 117 -19.00 6.15 13.23
N ARG A 118 -20.31 6.35 13.40
CA ARG A 118 -21.30 5.27 13.53
C ARG A 118 -21.46 4.40 12.28
N GLU A 119 -20.98 4.85 11.13
CA GLU A 119 -21.12 4.15 9.84
C GLU A 119 -20.05 3.06 9.64
N TRP A 120 -19.01 3.09 10.48
CA TRP A 120 -17.87 2.17 10.45
C TRP A 120 -18.05 0.96 11.36
N GLU A 121 -17.16 -0.02 11.21
CA GLU A 121 -17.23 -1.30 11.92
C GLU A 121 -17.04 -1.15 13.45
N TYR A 122 -16.28 -0.14 13.89
CA TYR A 122 -16.02 0.09 15.31
C TYR A 122 -16.07 1.59 15.66
N PRO A 123 -17.26 2.15 15.94
CA PRO A 123 -17.40 3.55 16.30
C PRO A 123 -16.55 3.91 17.54
N GLY A 124 -15.76 4.99 17.44
CA GLY A 124 -14.78 5.38 18.46
C GLY A 124 -13.40 4.73 18.32
N GLY A 125 -13.24 3.74 17.44
CA GLY A 125 -11.94 3.21 17.04
C GLY A 125 -11.18 4.18 16.12
N TYR A 126 -9.89 3.95 15.92
CA TYR A 126 -9.10 4.78 15.02
C TYR A 126 -9.42 4.49 13.55
N LEU A 127 -9.21 5.51 12.70
CA LEU A 127 -9.27 5.45 11.25
C LEU A 127 -8.08 6.25 10.71
N HIS A 128 -7.06 5.57 10.18
CA HIS A 128 -5.94 6.27 9.55
C HIS A 128 -6.09 6.26 8.02
N LEU A 129 -5.93 7.42 7.40
CA LEU A 129 -6.20 7.64 5.98
C LEU A 129 -4.95 8.18 5.29
N ILE A 130 -4.67 7.67 4.10
CA ILE A 130 -3.62 8.17 3.20
C ILE A 130 -4.24 8.38 1.82
N ALA A 131 -4.19 9.61 1.32
CA ALA A 131 -4.43 9.91 -0.08
C ALA A 131 -3.09 10.04 -0.81
N MET A 132 -2.92 9.32 -1.91
CA MET A 132 -1.69 9.30 -2.70
C MET A 132 -1.98 9.31 -4.20
N SER A 133 -1.00 9.66 -5.03
CA SER A 133 -1.15 9.65 -6.49
C SER A 133 -1.47 8.24 -7.00
N GLN A 134 -2.33 8.16 -8.01
CA GLN A 134 -2.58 6.92 -8.73
C GLN A 134 -1.57 6.76 -9.86
N HIS A 135 -0.95 5.58 -9.94
CA HIS A 135 -0.06 5.22 -11.05
C HIS A 135 -0.77 4.37 -12.11
N PRO A 136 -0.35 4.46 -13.38
CA PRO A 136 -0.90 3.64 -14.45
C PRO A 136 -0.42 2.18 -14.34
N GLY A 137 -0.99 1.33 -15.20
CA GLY A 137 -0.63 -0.08 -15.29
C GLY A 137 -1.46 -0.99 -14.39
N LEU A 138 -1.13 -2.28 -14.44
CA LEU A 138 -1.77 -3.34 -13.67
C LEU A 138 -0.76 -3.99 -12.72
N PRO A 139 -1.20 -4.48 -11.55
CA PRO A 139 -0.38 -5.36 -10.73
C PRO A 139 0.15 -6.53 -11.56
N VAL A 140 1.46 -6.76 -11.49
CA VAL A 140 2.14 -7.74 -12.34
C VAL A 140 1.68 -9.18 -12.11
N ASP A 141 1.20 -9.49 -10.90
CA ASP A 141 0.61 -10.79 -10.55
C ASP A 141 -0.76 -11.02 -11.20
N GLN A 142 -1.37 -9.98 -11.78
CA GLN A 142 -2.62 -10.03 -12.53
C GLN A 142 -2.39 -10.09 -14.06
N ILE A 143 -1.13 -10.01 -14.52
CA ILE A 143 -0.79 -10.07 -15.95
C ILE A 143 -0.36 -11.50 -16.31
N TYR A 144 -1.30 -12.31 -16.78
CA TYR A 144 -1.07 -13.74 -17.06
C TYR A 144 -0.16 -14.03 -18.27
N ASP A 145 -0.06 -13.09 -19.20
CA ASP A 145 0.60 -13.24 -20.50
C ASP A 145 1.90 -12.43 -20.60
N LEU A 146 2.58 -12.18 -19.47
CA LEU A 146 3.89 -11.51 -19.48
C LEU A 146 4.89 -12.25 -20.36
N SER A 147 5.48 -11.54 -21.31
CA SER A 147 6.60 -12.08 -22.09
C SER A 147 7.88 -12.13 -21.26
N GLU A 148 8.86 -12.93 -21.70
CA GLU A 148 10.18 -12.97 -21.06
C GLU A 148 10.86 -11.59 -21.08
N SER A 149 10.73 -10.83 -22.17
CA SER A 149 11.30 -9.49 -22.27
C SER A 149 10.60 -8.48 -21.35
N GLU A 150 9.29 -8.61 -21.15
CA GLU A 150 8.55 -7.81 -20.17
C GLU A 150 9.00 -8.14 -18.74
N ALA A 151 9.10 -9.43 -18.39
CA ALA A 151 9.56 -9.86 -17.07
C ALA A 151 10.98 -9.34 -16.76
N LEU A 152 11.91 -9.44 -17.72
CA LEU A 152 13.27 -8.91 -17.57
C LEU A 152 13.28 -7.38 -17.37
N ASN A 153 12.45 -6.66 -18.13
CA ASN A 153 12.30 -5.22 -17.96
C ASN A 153 11.73 -4.87 -16.57
N ILE A 154 10.70 -5.59 -16.12
CA ILE A 154 10.09 -5.35 -14.81
C ILE A 154 11.12 -5.54 -13.69
N LYS A 155 11.89 -6.62 -13.74
CA LYS A 155 12.96 -6.90 -12.76
C LYS A 155 13.99 -5.77 -12.72
N LYS A 156 14.47 -5.32 -13.88
CA LYS A 156 15.45 -4.24 -14.00
C LYS A 156 14.93 -2.93 -13.43
N GLU A 157 13.72 -2.53 -13.80
CA GLU A 157 13.11 -1.29 -13.33
C GLU A 157 12.83 -1.33 -11.82
N LEU A 158 12.33 -2.46 -11.32
CA LEU A 158 12.10 -2.66 -9.88
C LEU A 158 13.40 -2.51 -9.08
N ILE A 159 14.52 -3.07 -9.55
CA ILE A 159 15.82 -2.89 -8.90
C ILE A 159 16.21 -1.41 -8.86
N SER A 160 15.94 -0.66 -9.93
CA SER A 160 16.20 0.78 -9.94
C SER A 160 15.36 1.53 -8.89
N ILE A 161 14.08 1.17 -8.75
CA ILE A 161 13.19 1.77 -7.74
C ILE A 161 13.71 1.46 -6.33
N LEU A 162 14.05 0.19 -6.06
CA LEU A 162 14.55 -0.23 -4.75
C LEU A 162 15.90 0.41 -4.41
N LYS A 163 16.77 0.69 -5.40
CA LYS A 163 17.99 1.50 -5.19
C LYS A 163 17.66 2.93 -4.79
N GLY A 164 16.65 3.53 -5.42
CA GLY A 164 16.15 4.86 -5.04
C GLY A 164 15.59 4.89 -3.62
N MET A 165 14.91 3.82 -3.20
CA MET A 165 14.48 3.68 -1.80
C MET A 165 15.66 3.58 -0.84
N GLN A 166 16.65 2.72 -1.14
CA GLN A 166 17.83 2.54 -0.30
C GLN A 166 18.62 3.85 -0.14
N SER A 167 18.78 4.64 -1.21
CA SER A 167 19.46 5.94 -1.12
C SER A 167 18.72 6.94 -0.25
N ALA A 168 17.40 6.80 -0.11
CA ALA A 168 16.57 7.54 0.83
C ALA A 168 16.52 6.90 2.24
N GLY A 169 17.23 5.80 2.50
CA GLY A 169 17.24 5.09 3.79
C GLY A 169 15.99 4.26 4.03
N TRP A 170 15.43 3.69 2.97
CA TRP A 170 14.25 2.83 3.03
C TRP A 170 14.51 1.49 2.36
N GLU A 171 14.00 0.42 2.95
CA GLU A 171 14.05 -0.90 2.34
C GLU A 171 12.79 -1.74 2.63
N TYR A 172 12.67 -2.84 1.90
CA TYR A 172 11.71 -3.90 2.21
C TYR A 172 12.46 -5.11 2.76
N SER A 173 12.01 -5.58 3.93
CA SER A 173 12.38 -6.88 4.46
C SER A 173 11.70 -8.03 3.69
N THR A 174 10.52 -7.77 3.08
CA THR A 174 9.76 -8.74 2.29
C THR A 174 9.14 -8.14 1.03
N GLY A 175 9.31 -8.82 -0.12
CA GLY A 175 8.72 -8.43 -1.40
C GLY A 175 7.26 -8.87 -1.55
N ASP A 176 6.51 -8.14 -2.37
CA ASP A 176 5.08 -8.41 -2.66
C ASP A 176 4.76 -8.05 -4.11
N ALA A 177 4.55 -9.06 -4.95
CA ALA A 177 4.31 -8.90 -6.38
C ALA A 177 3.06 -8.05 -6.67
N ALA A 178 2.04 -8.09 -5.80
CA ALA A 178 0.83 -7.29 -5.96
C ALA A 178 1.07 -5.78 -5.81
N LYS A 179 2.25 -5.36 -5.32
CA LYS A 179 2.64 -3.95 -5.22
C LYS A 179 3.39 -3.44 -6.45
N VAL A 180 3.75 -4.29 -7.40
CA VAL A 180 4.49 -3.88 -8.58
C VAL A 180 3.50 -3.70 -9.71
N ASN A 181 3.35 -2.48 -10.20
CA ASN A 181 2.49 -2.18 -11.34
C ASN A 181 3.34 -2.07 -12.60
N TYR A 182 2.90 -2.70 -13.68
CA TYR A 182 3.53 -2.58 -14.98
C TYR A 182 2.58 -1.91 -15.98
N ASP A 183 3.04 -0.79 -16.54
CA ASP A 183 2.33 -0.04 -17.56
C ASP A 183 2.85 -0.42 -18.95
N ARG A 184 2.23 -1.41 -19.58
CA ARG A 184 2.62 -1.94 -20.91
C ARG A 184 2.85 -0.85 -21.98
N PRO A 185 1.96 0.14 -22.16
CA PRO A 185 2.15 1.20 -23.15
C PRO A 185 3.46 1.98 -22.98
N SER A 186 3.81 2.39 -21.75
CA SER A 186 5.04 3.14 -21.50
C SER A 186 6.24 2.26 -21.16
N LYS A 187 6.01 0.97 -20.90
CA LYS A 187 6.99 -0.01 -20.38
C LYS A 187 7.60 0.39 -19.04
N LYS A 188 6.94 1.25 -18.28
CA LYS A 188 7.38 1.68 -16.95
C LYS A 188 6.85 0.77 -15.85
N VAL A 189 7.60 0.69 -14.76
CA VAL A 189 7.21 0.02 -13.53
C VAL A 189 6.99 1.05 -12.44
N TYR A 190 5.97 0.82 -11.62
CA TYR A 190 5.65 1.61 -10.45
C TYR A 190 5.49 0.72 -9.23
N LEU A 191 5.76 1.26 -8.06
CA LEU A 191 5.44 0.63 -6.79
C LEU A 191 4.14 1.23 -6.23
N ALA A 192 3.23 0.40 -5.74
CA ALA A 192 1.88 0.82 -5.36
C ALA A 192 1.73 1.26 -3.89
N GLY A 193 2.77 1.11 -3.04
CA GLY A 193 2.73 1.61 -1.66
C GLY A 193 3.80 1.03 -0.74
N PHE A 194 3.98 1.64 0.43
CA PHE A 194 5.11 1.40 1.34
C PHE A 194 4.75 0.63 2.62
N ALA A 195 3.61 -0.05 2.67
CA ALA A 195 3.33 -1.00 3.75
C ALA A 195 4.47 -2.02 3.89
N ARG A 196 5.01 -2.18 5.10
CA ARG A 196 6.18 -3.02 5.43
C ARG A 196 7.53 -2.53 4.88
N ALA A 197 7.61 -1.29 4.38
CA ALA A 197 8.89 -0.64 4.23
C ALA A 197 9.39 -0.18 5.60
N GLU A 198 10.68 -0.32 5.83
CA GLU A 198 11.34 0.01 7.08
C GLU A 198 12.39 1.09 6.85
N LYS A 199 12.55 1.96 7.84
CA LYS A 199 13.56 3.02 7.82
C LYS A 199 14.85 2.43 8.35
N GLU A 200 15.89 2.48 7.55
CA GLU A 200 17.20 1.94 7.87
C GLU A 200 18.28 2.97 7.57
N ASP A 201 19.42 2.88 8.27
CA ASP A 201 20.57 3.72 7.94
C ASP A 201 21.13 3.28 6.58
N PRO A 202 21.19 4.16 5.55
CA PRO A 202 21.73 3.81 4.24
C PRO A 202 23.13 3.19 4.27
N ARG A 203 23.90 3.42 5.34
CA ARG A 203 25.25 2.87 5.53
C ARG A 203 25.25 1.41 5.99
N ASP A 204 24.17 0.98 6.63
CA ASP A 204 23.99 -0.38 7.14
C ASP A 204 23.29 -1.29 6.10
N ILE A 205 22.73 -0.69 5.05
CA ILE A 205 22.05 -1.40 3.97
C ILE A 205 23.05 -1.80 2.88
N GLY A 206 23.21 -3.11 2.67
CA GLY A 206 23.96 -3.65 1.54
C GLY A 206 23.31 -3.31 0.19
N PRO A 207 24.08 -3.24 -0.91
CA PRO A 207 23.52 -2.86 -2.21
C PRO A 207 22.46 -3.86 -2.67
N ILE A 208 21.32 -3.35 -3.15
CA ILE A 208 20.31 -4.21 -3.78
C ILE A 208 20.79 -4.70 -5.15
N THR A 209 20.73 -6.02 -5.32
CA THR A 209 21.11 -6.76 -6.52
C THR A 209 20.05 -7.80 -6.84
N GLU A 210 20.13 -8.39 -8.03
CA GLU A 210 19.24 -9.48 -8.45
C GLU A 210 19.27 -10.71 -7.52
N LYS A 211 20.32 -10.86 -6.71
CA LYS A 211 20.50 -12.01 -5.81
C LYS A 211 19.80 -11.82 -4.47
N ASN A 212 19.35 -10.61 -4.14
CA ASN A 212 18.67 -10.35 -2.88
C ASN A 212 17.31 -11.03 -2.86
N THR A 213 17.00 -11.78 -1.80
CA THR A 213 15.75 -12.53 -1.60
C THR A 213 14.50 -11.68 -1.84
N VAL A 214 14.53 -10.40 -1.47
CA VAL A 214 13.43 -9.47 -1.69
C VAL A 214 13.06 -9.32 -3.16
N ILE A 215 14.02 -9.35 -4.09
CA ILE A 215 13.77 -9.28 -5.55
C ILE A 215 13.02 -10.54 -6.02
N TRP A 216 13.40 -11.70 -5.49
CA TRP A 216 12.72 -12.96 -5.79
C TRP A 216 11.28 -12.96 -5.31
N GLN A 217 11.04 -12.44 -4.10
CA GLN A 217 9.69 -12.31 -3.54
C GLN A 217 8.81 -11.36 -4.35
N PHE A 218 9.36 -10.25 -4.86
CA PHE A 218 8.62 -9.31 -5.69
C PHE A 218 8.19 -9.85 -7.07
N GLY A 219 8.77 -10.96 -7.54
CA GLY A 219 8.27 -11.62 -8.74
C GLY A 219 8.08 -13.11 -8.57
N LEU A 220 7.67 -13.51 -7.36
CA LEU A 220 7.09 -14.81 -7.14
C LEU A 220 5.95 -15.01 -8.14
N ASN A 221 6.00 -16.12 -8.89
CA ASN A 221 5.09 -16.47 -10.00
C ASN A 221 5.22 -15.62 -11.29
N ILE A 222 6.25 -14.77 -11.38
CA ILE A 222 6.48 -13.88 -12.54
C ILE A 222 7.83 -14.21 -13.18
N TRP A 223 8.86 -14.35 -12.36
CA TRP A 223 10.17 -14.77 -12.82
C TRP A 223 10.10 -16.23 -13.26
N ARG A 224 10.13 -16.47 -14.58
CA ARG A 224 10.31 -17.80 -15.15
C ARG A 224 11.82 -18.06 -15.21
N PHE A 225 12.27 -19.12 -14.54
CA PHE A 225 13.66 -19.59 -14.55
C PHE A 225 13.78 -20.81 -15.46
#